data_AF-A0A9C7PK27-F1
#
_entry.id   AF-A0A9C7PK27-F1
#
_cell.length_a   1.000
_cell.length_b   1.000
_cell.length_c   1.000
_cell.angle_alpha   90.00
_cell.angle_beta   90.00
_cell.angle_gamma   90.00
#
_symmetry.space_group_name_H-M   'P 1'
#
loop_
_entity.id
_entity.type
_entity.pdbx_description
1 polymer ?
#
loop_
_entity_poly.entity_id
_entity_poly.type
_entity_poly.pdbx_seq_one_letter_code
_entity_poly.pdbx_strand_id
1 'polypeptide(L)'
;MTRSAPYRDRISSVCTFAMVIVALWMSLTPRASAQDQQVAAGRFATLALACVHQEYPNHISHSMQSDADVAPPRELTPAFYGCLDWHSSVHGHWLLARLARQYPHSEYAQPAREALAQSLTREHLLAESAYVSAKGRRSFERPYGIAWLLQLAAELDEWDDLQAAEWRENIRPLETALVARLTDWLPNLTYPVRSGTHSQTAFALGLALDWARITGNEGFESLVVERATDLFGKDRDCPIHYEPSGADFLSPCLGEADLMRRVMPPDLFADWLSQFLEIPEKGEWLVPAFVSDRSDPHIVHLDGVNLSRAWMLEGIASALSPTDPRQRVIAASASAHREAGLEGVSAEHYAGSHWLGSFATYLITRRGITDS
;
A
#
# COMPACT_ATOMS: atom_id res chain seq x y z
N MET A 1 23.19 -24.75 82.69
CA MET A 1 22.38 -24.73 81.46
C MET A 1 23.07 -23.82 80.45
N THR A 2 23.68 -24.46 79.43
CA THR A 2 23.89 -24.04 78.01
C THR A 2 24.55 -22.66 77.73
N ARG A 3 25.84 -22.53 77.34
CA ARG A 3 26.51 -22.81 76.02
C ARG A 3 25.63 -22.35 74.84
N SER A 4 26.05 -21.56 73.85
CA SER A 4 27.35 -21.38 73.16
C SER A 4 27.24 -20.24 72.12
N ALA A 5 28.34 -19.56 71.78
CA ALA A 5 28.52 -18.83 70.50
C ALA A 5 28.55 -19.85 69.32
N PRO A 6 28.42 -19.53 67.99
CA PRO A 6 29.20 -18.48 67.30
C PRO A 6 28.66 -17.94 65.92
N TYR A 7 29.53 -17.16 65.26
CA TYR A 7 29.87 -17.19 63.82
C TYR A 7 29.25 -16.19 62.81
N ARG A 8 30.16 -15.77 61.94
CA ARG A 8 30.17 -14.71 60.92
C ARG A 8 29.93 -15.35 59.53
N ASP A 9 29.47 -14.52 58.61
CA ASP A 9 29.68 -14.56 57.15
C ASP A 9 28.90 -15.52 56.23
N ARG A 10 28.55 -14.92 55.07
CA ARG A 10 28.10 -15.46 53.77
C ARG A 10 26.61 -15.78 53.62
N ILE A 11 25.88 -14.87 52.95
CA ILE A 11 25.30 -15.13 51.61
C ILE A 11 25.32 -13.80 50.84
N SER A 12 26.24 -13.76 49.89
CA SER A 12 26.36 -12.83 48.77
C SER A 12 25.35 -13.19 47.67
N SER A 13 24.86 -12.15 47.00
CA SER A 13 24.47 -12.13 45.58
C SER A 13 23.44 -13.16 45.09
N VAL A 14 22.15 -12.92 45.32
CA VAL A 14 21.09 -13.38 44.41
C VAL A 14 19.97 -12.33 44.35
N CYS A 15 20.25 -11.13 43.84
CA CYS A 15 19.20 -10.15 43.52
C CYS A 15 19.52 -9.24 42.32
N THR A 16 20.67 -9.44 41.65
CA THR A 16 21.11 -8.55 40.55
C THR A 16 21.28 -9.28 39.21
N PHE A 17 20.54 -10.38 39.00
CA PHE A 17 20.58 -11.12 37.72
C PHE A 17 19.21 -11.27 37.04
N ALA A 18 18.12 -10.83 37.67
CA ALA A 18 16.78 -10.95 37.09
C ALA A 18 16.33 -9.70 36.28
N MET A 19 16.98 -8.54 36.44
CA MET A 19 16.61 -7.31 35.71
C MET A 19 17.40 -7.05 34.42
N VAL A 20 18.47 -7.81 34.15
CA VAL A 20 19.27 -7.62 32.91
C VAL A 20 18.78 -8.52 31.77
N ILE A 21 18.03 -9.59 32.07
CA ILE A 21 17.59 -10.56 31.04
C ILE A 21 16.25 -10.15 30.38
N VAL A 22 15.44 -9.31 31.02
CA VAL A 22 14.15 -8.86 30.44
C VAL A 22 14.33 -7.73 29.40
N ALA A 23 15.46 -7.03 29.40
CA ALA A 23 15.74 -5.95 28.46
C ALA A 23 16.34 -6.38 27.12
N LEU A 24 16.63 -7.68 26.91
CA LEU A 24 17.29 -8.18 25.69
C LEU A 24 16.39 -9.01 24.75
N TRP A 25 15.10 -9.14 25.06
CA TRP A 25 14.14 -9.95 24.28
C TRP A 25 13.01 -9.12 23.66
N MET A 26 13.18 -7.79 23.63
CA MET A 26 12.46 -6.91 22.73
C MET A 26 13.44 -6.54 21.61
N SER A 27 13.01 -6.66 20.36
CA SER A 27 13.74 -6.22 19.13
C SER A 27 14.65 -7.25 18.44
N LEU A 28 14.12 -8.38 17.99
CA LEU A 28 14.75 -9.13 16.89
C LEU A 28 13.70 -9.70 15.92
N THR A 29 12.85 -8.83 15.38
CA THR A 29 12.49 -8.99 13.97
C THR A 29 13.71 -8.50 13.18
N PRO A 30 14.45 -9.36 12.47
CA PRO A 30 15.57 -8.88 11.67
C PRO A 30 15.03 -7.89 10.64
N ARG A 31 15.32 -6.60 10.84
CA ARG A 31 15.08 -5.57 9.83
C ARG A 31 16.05 -5.88 8.70
N ALA A 32 15.54 -6.08 7.49
CA ALA A 32 16.38 -6.28 6.31
C ALA A 32 17.47 -5.19 6.27
N SER A 33 18.71 -5.57 5.97
CA SER A 33 19.80 -4.58 5.92
C SER A 33 19.52 -3.57 4.81
N ALA A 34 20.12 -2.37 4.91
CA ALA A 34 19.99 -1.36 3.85
C ALA A 34 20.42 -1.92 2.48
N GLN A 35 21.40 -2.83 2.47
CA GLN A 35 21.85 -3.55 1.28
C GLN A 35 20.77 -4.49 0.73
N ASP A 36 20.11 -5.28 1.58
CA ASP A 36 19.04 -6.20 1.17
C ASP A 36 17.84 -5.43 0.60
N GLN A 37 17.52 -4.28 1.20
CA GLN A 37 16.47 -3.39 0.71
C GLN A 37 16.81 -2.80 -0.65
N GLN A 38 18.06 -2.37 -0.85
CA GLN A 38 18.51 -1.83 -2.14
C GLN A 38 18.51 -2.89 -3.25
N VAL A 39 18.90 -4.13 -2.94
CA VAL A 39 18.85 -5.26 -3.88
C VAL A 39 17.41 -5.60 -4.25
N ALA A 40 16.51 -5.68 -3.27
CA ALA A 40 15.08 -5.90 -3.53
C ALA A 40 14.49 -4.77 -4.41
N ALA A 41 14.82 -3.51 -4.11
CA ALA A 41 14.39 -2.35 -4.89
C ALA A 41 14.88 -2.42 -6.34
N GLY A 42 16.13 -2.81 -6.60
CA GLY A 42 16.65 -2.96 -7.97
C GLY A 42 15.93 -4.02 -8.79
N ARG A 43 15.56 -5.14 -8.16
CA ARG A 43 14.73 -6.17 -8.80
C ARG A 43 13.35 -5.60 -9.19
N PHE A 44 12.70 -4.86 -8.29
CA PHE A 44 11.37 -4.29 -8.56
C PHE A 44 11.40 -3.18 -9.61
N ALA A 45 12.44 -2.36 -9.64
CA ALA A 45 12.65 -1.38 -10.70
C ALA A 45 12.77 -2.06 -12.07
N THR A 46 13.52 -3.16 -12.15
CA THR A 46 13.64 -3.96 -13.39
C THR A 46 12.28 -4.47 -13.88
N LEU A 47 11.42 -4.96 -12.98
CA LEU A 47 10.06 -5.41 -13.33
C LEU A 47 9.22 -4.26 -13.92
N ALA A 48 9.22 -3.10 -13.26
CA ALA A 48 8.48 -1.94 -13.75
C ALA A 48 9.01 -1.43 -15.08
N LEU A 49 10.34 -1.30 -15.24
CA LEU A 49 10.96 -0.85 -16.50
C LEU A 49 10.64 -1.77 -17.67
N ALA A 50 10.56 -3.08 -17.45
CA ALA A 50 10.17 -4.03 -18.48
C ALA A 50 8.69 -3.86 -18.94
N CYS A 51 7.86 -3.25 -18.10
CA CYS A 51 6.40 -3.24 -18.25
C CYS A 51 5.84 -1.89 -18.71
N VAL A 52 6.31 -0.77 -18.14
CA VAL A 52 5.67 0.56 -18.26
C VAL A 52 5.48 1.07 -19.70
N HIS A 53 6.28 0.58 -20.64
CA HIS A 53 6.17 0.89 -22.09
C HIS A 53 5.92 -0.33 -22.97
N GLN A 54 5.69 -1.50 -22.38
CA GLN A 54 5.29 -2.71 -23.11
C GLN A 54 3.79 -2.63 -23.44
N GLU A 55 3.46 -2.36 -24.71
CA GLU A 55 2.07 -2.13 -25.14
C GLU A 55 1.19 -3.38 -25.16
N TYR A 56 1.75 -4.59 -25.34
CA TYR A 56 0.95 -5.82 -25.46
C TYR A 56 1.54 -6.98 -24.63
N PRO A 57 0.71 -7.90 -24.11
CA PRO A 57 -0.76 -7.84 -24.10
C PRO A 57 -1.28 -6.72 -23.19
N ASN A 58 -2.43 -6.14 -23.57
CA ASN A 58 -3.09 -5.07 -22.82
C ASN A 58 -4.61 -5.28 -22.77
N HIS A 59 -5.20 -4.90 -21.65
CA HIS A 59 -6.59 -5.03 -21.28
C HIS A 59 -7.21 -3.63 -21.18
N ILE A 60 -7.97 -3.28 -22.21
CA ILE A 60 -8.72 -2.03 -22.27
C ILE A 60 -10.14 -2.29 -21.78
N SER A 61 -10.55 -1.59 -20.74
CA SER A 61 -11.93 -1.62 -20.23
C SER A 61 -12.53 -0.22 -20.22
N HIS A 62 -13.43 0.05 -21.15
CA HIS A 62 -14.25 1.27 -21.16
C HIS A 62 -15.63 1.03 -21.77
N SER A 63 -16.56 1.96 -21.56
CA SER A 63 -17.85 1.95 -22.25
C SER A 63 -17.73 2.69 -23.58
N MET A 64 -17.94 1.99 -24.69
CA MET A 64 -17.93 2.58 -26.02
C MET A 64 -19.23 3.35 -26.30
N GLN A 65 -19.11 4.52 -26.92
CA GLN A 65 -20.23 5.33 -27.42
C GLN A 65 -20.40 5.16 -28.94
N SER A 66 -19.32 4.84 -29.66
CA SER A 66 -19.32 4.57 -31.10
C SER A 66 -18.06 3.80 -31.50
N ASP A 67 -17.96 3.40 -32.78
CA ASP A 67 -16.76 2.75 -33.33
C ASP A 67 -15.48 3.59 -33.18
N ALA A 68 -15.60 4.91 -33.02
CA ALA A 68 -14.46 5.80 -32.79
C ALA A 68 -13.78 5.61 -31.41
N ASP A 69 -14.39 4.86 -30.49
CA ASP A 69 -13.76 4.51 -29.21
C ASP A 69 -12.81 3.31 -29.32
N VAL A 70 -12.79 2.59 -30.45
CA VAL A 70 -11.84 1.50 -30.69
C VAL A 70 -10.51 2.05 -31.19
N ALA A 71 -9.49 2.04 -30.34
CA ALA A 71 -8.12 2.42 -30.71
C ALA A 71 -7.09 1.63 -29.89
N PRO A 72 -5.83 1.52 -30.35
CA PRO A 72 -4.78 0.88 -29.58
C PRO A 72 -4.44 1.65 -28.28
N PRO A 73 -3.87 0.99 -27.25
CA PRO A 73 -3.59 1.61 -25.95
C PRO A 73 -2.85 2.96 -26.03
N ARG A 74 -1.81 3.05 -26.88
CA ARG A 74 -1.00 4.26 -27.06
C ARG A 74 -1.77 5.46 -27.63
N GLU A 75 -2.90 5.23 -28.29
CA GLU A 75 -3.77 6.28 -28.80
C GLU A 75 -4.86 6.68 -27.79
N LEU A 76 -5.26 5.75 -26.91
CA LEU A 76 -6.28 6.00 -25.88
C LEU A 76 -5.68 6.68 -24.64
N THR A 77 -4.57 6.16 -24.14
CA THR A 77 -3.96 6.56 -22.86
C THR A 77 -2.43 6.61 -23.01
N PRO A 78 -1.88 7.64 -23.70
CA PRO A 78 -0.48 7.68 -24.13
C PRO A 78 0.55 7.85 -23.00
N ALA A 79 0.17 8.27 -21.80
CA ALA A 79 1.10 8.30 -20.66
C ALA A 79 1.18 6.92 -19.99
N PHE A 80 0.07 6.17 -20.00
CA PHE A 80 -0.10 4.93 -19.25
C PHE A 80 -0.56 3.77 -20.13
N TYR A 81 0.02 3.65 -21.34
CA TYR A 81 -0.38 2.65 -22.34
C TYR A 81 0.27 1.28 -22.15
N GLY A 82 1.40 1.23 -21.45
CA GLY A 82 2.12 -0.03 -21.21
C GLY A 82 1.49 -0.88 -20.11
N CYS A 83 2.16 -1.96 -19.75
CA CYS A 83 1.66 -2.97 -18.83
C CYS A 83 0.35 -3.63 -19.27
N LEU A 84 -0.21 -4.50 -18.42
CA LEU A 84 -1.43 -5.20 -18.72
C LEU A 84 -2.63 -4.26 -18.83
N ASP A 85 -2.69 -3.18 -18.04
CA ASP A 85 -3.74 -2.18 -18.12
C ASP A 85 -3.28 -0.83 -17.55
N TRP A 86 -4.16 0.17 -17.64
CA TRP A 86 -3.88 1.56 -17.29
C TRP A 86 -3.37 1.69 -15.84
N HIS A 87 -4.07 1.13 -14.86
CA HIS A 87 -3.66 1.28 -13.47
C HIS A 87 -2.37 0.51 -13.18
N SER A 88 -2.16 -0.66 -13.79
CA SER A 88 -0.89 -1.38 -13.69
C SER A 88 0.29 -0.53 -14.18
N SER A 89 0.10 0.20 -15.27
CA SER A 89 1.08 1.17 -15.75
C SER A 89 1.30 2.28 -14.72
N VAL A 90 0.24 2.87 -14.17
CA VAL A 90 0.33 3.91 -13.13
C VAL A 90 1.09 3.41 -11.89
N HIS A 91 0.86 2.18 -11.43
CA HIS A 91 1.60 1.57 -10.32
C HIS A 91 3.10 1.46 -10.64
N GLY A 92 3.43 1.02 -11.85
CA GLY A 92 4.80 0.92 -12.33
C GLY A 92 5.50 2.28 -12.34
N HIS A 93 4.82 3.32 -12.81
CA HIS A 93 5.34 4.69 -12.78
C HIS A 93 5.52 5.21 -11.35
N TRP A 94 4.56 4.98 -10.46
CA TRP A 94 4.70 5.35 -9.04
C TRP A 94 5.89 4.64 -8.40
N LEU A 95 6.07 3.34 -8.67
CA LEU A 95 7.22 2.57 -8.19
C LEU A 95 8.53 3.21 -8.65
N LEU A 96 8.65 3.52 -9.95
CA LEU A 96 9.86 4.12 -10.51
C LEU A 96 10.15 5.49 -9.90
N ALA A 97 9.13 6.34 -9.73
CA ALA A 97 9.29 7.65 -9.10
C ALA A 97 9.78 7.51 -7.65
N ARG A 98 9.15 6.62 -6.88
CA ARG A 98 9.51 6.37 -5.48
C ARG A 98 10.92 5.84 -5.32
N LEU A 99 11.31 4.85 -6.12
CA LEU A 99 12.64 4.26 -6.05
C LEU A 99 13.73 5.23 -6.53
N ALA A 100 13.46 6.03 -7.57
CA ALA A 100 14.40 7.05 -8.02
C ALA A 100 14.58 8.17 -6.97
N ARG A 101 13.52 8.55 -6.24
CA ARG A 101 13.61 9.52 -5.15
C ARG A 101 14.34 8.98 -3.93
N GLN A 102 14.03 7.75 -3.49
CA GLN A 102 14.63 7.17 -2.27
C GLN A 102 16.07 6.67 -2.47
N TYR A 103 16.42 6.26 -3.69
CA TYR A 103 17.72 5.69 -4.02
C TYR A 103 18.34 6.41 -5.23
N PRO A 104 18.60 7.73 -5.16
CA PRO A 104 19.01 8.53 -6.33
C PRO A 104 20.37 8.15 -6.92
N HIS A 105 21.18 7.38 -6.20
CA HIS A 105 22.50 6.91 -6.63
C HIS A 105 22.52 5.44 -7.06
N SER A 106 21.35 4.79 -7.15
CA SER A 106 21.26 3.41 -7.63
C SER A 106 21.44 3.33 -9.15
N GLU A 107 21.80 2.14 -9.65
CA GLU A 107 21.92 1.88 -11.09
C GLU A 107 20.58 2.01 -11.85
N TYR A 108 19.46 1.87 -11.15
CA TYR A 108 18.11 1.95 -11.74
C TYR A 108 17.49 3.35 -11.67
N ALA A 109 18.08 4.31 -10.94
CA ALA A 109 17.50 5.64 -10.79
C ALA A 109 17.43 6.40 -12.12
N GLN A 110 18.51 6.38 -12.91
CA GLN A 110 18.54 7.08 -14.20
C GLN A 110 17.59 6.43 -15.23
N PRO A 111 17.58 5.09 -15.43
CA PRO A 111 16.57 4.43 -16.27
C PRO A 111 15.14 4.72 -15.82
N ALA A 112 14.86 4.76 -14.51
CA ALA A 112 13.56 5.12 -13.98
C ALA A 112 13.14 6.55 -14.37
N ARG A 113 14.05 7.53 -14.27
CA ARG A 113 13.79 8.91 -14.69
C ARG A 113 13.56 9.04 -16.19
N GLU A 114 14.30 8.30 -17.00
CA GLU A 114 14.10 8.26 -18.46
C GLU A 114 12.73 7.70 -18.82
N ALA A 115 12.32 6.61 -18.16
CA ALA A 115 11.00 6.02 -18.38
C ALA A 115 9.87 6.98 -17.97
N LEU A 116 10.01 7.64 -16.82
CA LEU A 116 9.08 8.69 -16.37
C LEU A 116 9.03 9.87 -17.34
N ALA A 117 10.17 10.32 -17.86
CA ALA A 117 10.24 11.44 -18.82
C ALA A 117 9.51 11.13 -20.13
N GLN A 118 9.59 9.89 -20.61
CA GLN A 118 8.88 9.44 -21.81
C GLN A 118 7.36 9.46 -21.62
N SER A 119 6.87 9.10 -20.44
CA SER A 119 5.44 9.01 -20.16
C SER A 119 4.82 10.33 -19.72
N LEU A 120 5.45 11.04 -18.79
CA LEU A 120 4.89 12.18 -18.06
C LEU A 120 5.10 13.52 -18.79
N THR A 121 4.99 13.49 -20.12
CA THR A 121 5.00 14.69 -20.93
C THR A 121 3.68 15.45 -20.78
N ARG A 122 3.71 16.76 -20.99
CA ARG A 122 2.50 17.59 -20.99
C ARG A 122 1.47 17.12 -22.02
N GLU A 123 1.93 16.72 -23.21
CA GLU A 123 1.06 16.25 -24.29
C GLU A 123 0.33 14.97 -23.89
N HIS A 124 1.06 13.97 -23.40
CA HIS A 124 0.47 12.70 -23.01
C HIS A 124 -0.52 12.87 -21.86
N LEU A 125 -0.17 13.63 -20.81
CA LEU A 125 -1.04 13.81 -19.65
C LEU A 125 -2.27 14.67 -19.94
N LEU A 126 -2.22 15.59 -20.91
CA LEU A 126 -3.41 16.25 -21.43
C LEU A 126 -4.31 15.30 -22.21
N ALA A 127 -3.73 14.39 -23.00
CA ALA A 127 -4.50 13.34 -23.68
C ALA A 127 -5.16 12.37 -22.68
N GLU A 128 -4.47 11.96 -21.62
CA GLU A 128 -5.07 11.21 -20.51
C GLU A 128 -6.25 11.97 -19.88
N SER A 129 -6.07 13.27 -19.62
CA SER A 129 -7.11 14.13 -19.04
C SER A 129 -8.35 14.19 -19.94
N ALA A 130 -8.15 14.31 -21.25
CA ALA A 130 -9.23 14.28 -22.23
C ALA A 130 -9.88 12.90 -22.29
N TYR A 131 -9.09 11.82 -22.24
CA TYR A 131 -9.57 10.46 -22.23
C TYR A 131 -10.49 10.21 -21.05
N VAL A 132 -10.04 10.48 -19.81
CA VAL A 132 -10.85 10.21 -18.62
C VAL A 132 -12.09 11.10 -18.52
N SER A 133 -12.09 12.27 -19.16
CA SER A 133 -13.20 13.23 -19.15
C SER A 133 -14.25 12.97 -20.24
N ALA A 134 -14.01 12.03 -21.17
CA ALA A 134 -14.93 11.78 -22.26
C ALA A 134 -16.26 11.16 -21.80
N LYS A 135 -17.29 11.32 -22.62
CA LYS A 135 -18.64 10.78 -22.37
C LYS A 135 -18.57 9.27 -22.16
N GLY A 136 -19.26 8.78 -21.13
CA GLY A 136 -19.31 7.34 -20.80
C GLY A 136 -18.16 6.84 -19.93
N ARG A 137 -17.18 7.69 -19.58
CA ARG A 137 -15.98 7.30 -18.79
C ARG A 137 -16.02 7.76 -17.33
N ARG A 138 -17.21 8.15 -16.83
CA ARG A 138 -17.39 8.65 -15.46
C ARG A 138 -16.95 7.65 -14.37
N SER A 139 -17.03 6.34 -14.63
CA SER A 139 -16.62 5.29 -13.69
C SER A 139 -15.22 4.75 -13.92
N PHE A 140 -14.51 5.21 -14.96
CA PHE A 140 -13.18 4.71 -15.30
C PHE A 140 -12.25 4.79 -14.08
N GLU A 141 -11.59 3.68 -13.78
CA GLU A 141 -10.59 3.53 -12.71
C GLU A 141 -11.06 3.84 -11.28
N ARG A 142 -12.37 4.01 -11.08
CA ARG A 142 -12.91 4.31 -9.75
C ARG A 142 -13.09 3.01 -8.94
N PRO A 143 -12.62 2.93 -7.68
CA PRO A 143 -11.79 3.94 -6.98
C PRO A 143 -10.27 3.66 -7.07
N TYR A 144 -9.87 2.45 -7.47
CA TYR A 144 -8.51 1.95 -7.30
C TYR A 144 -7.45 2.61 -8.19
N GLY A 145 -7.63 2.66 -9.50
CA GLY A 145 -6.65 3.30 -10.38
C GLY A 145 -6.52 4.80 -10.09
N ILE A 146 -7.62 5.45 -9.68
CA ILE A 146 -7.55 6.84 -9.20
C ILE A 146 -6.64 6.94 -7.97
N ALA A 147 -6.82 6.07 -6.98
CA ALA A 147 -6.01 6.08 -5.75
C ALA A 147 -4.51 5.93 -6.04
N TRP A 148 -4.14 5.08 -7.00
CA TRP A 148 -2.75 4.93 -7.42
C TRP A 148 -2.20 6.12 -8.21
N LEU A 149 -3.02 6.78 -9.05
CA LEU A 149 -2.61 8.04 -9.67
C LEU A 149 -2.35 9.12 -8.61
N LEU A 150 -3.20 9.19 -7.58
CA LEU A 150 -2.99 10.11 -6.46
C LEU A 150 -1.69 9.80 -5.71
N GLN A 151 -1.32 8.52 -5.55
CA GLN A 151 -0.01 8.17 -4.99
C GLN A 151 1.15 8.61 -5.89
N LEU A 152 1.06 8.47 -7.22
CA LEU A 152 2.04 9.01 -8.16
C LEU A 152 2.16 10.53 -8.02
N ALA A 153 1.03 11.24 -8.01
CA ALA A 153 1.01 12.70 -7.85
C ALA A 153 1.65 13.14 -6.53
N ALA A 154 1.33 12.46 -5.42
CA ALA A 154 1.93 12.73 -4.12
C ALA A 154 3.45 12.46 -4.11
N GLU A 155 3.91 11.37 -4.73
CA GLU A 155 5.34 11.06 -4.80
C GLU A 155 6.12 12.12 -5.61
N LEU A 156 5.53 12.66 -6.68
CA LEU A 156 6.10 13.76 -7.45
C LEU A 156 6.11 15.09 -6.66
N ASP A 157 5.09 15.32 -5.82
CA ASP A 157 4.97 16.50 -4.96
C ASP A 157 6.06 16.53 -3.87
N GLU A 158 6.37 15.36 -3.30
CA GLU A 158 7.41 15.18 -2.28
C GLU A 158 8.84 15.14 -2.85
N TRP A 159 8.99 15.10 -4.17
CA TRP A 159 10.29 14.98 -4.82
C TRP A 159 10.87 16.36 -5.12
N ASP A 160 11.78 16.81 -4.26
CA ASP A 160 12.57 18.04 -4.43
C ASP A 160 13.60 17.89 -5.58
N ASP A 161 13.10 17.90 -6.82
CA ASP A 161 13.85 17.79 -8.07
C ASP A 161 13.15 18.59 -9.18
N LEU A 162 13.93 19.28 -10.02
CA LEU A 162 13.38 20.14 -11.07
C LEU A 162 12.58 19.36 -12.12
N GLN A 163 12.99 18.14 -12.44
CA GLN A 163 12.30 17.30 -13.42
C GLN A 163 11.00 16.75 -12.83
N ALA A 164 11.02 16.35 -11.56
CA ALA A 164 9.81 15.92 -10.86
C ALA A 164 8.78 17.06 -10.71
N ALA A 165 9.23 18.29 -10.46
CA ALA A 165 8.37 19.48 -10.44
C ALA A 165 7.69 19.73 -11.80
N GLU A 166 8.39 19.53 -12.92
CA GLU A 166 7.79 19.60 -14.26
C GLU A 166 6.72 18.52 -14.45
N TRP A 167 7.02 17.27 -14.10
CA TRP A 167 6.05 16.17 -14.18
C TRP A 167 4.84 16.40 -13.28
N ARG A 168 5.06 16.98 -12.08
CA ARG A 168 4.01 17.35 -11.13
C ARG A 168 3.04 18.37 -11.70
N GLU A 169 3.53 19.35 -12.47
CA GLU A 169 2.67 20.28 -13.19
C GLU A 169 1.96 19.62 -14.37
N ASN A 170 2.64 18.74 -15.10
CA ASN A 170 2.03 18.03 -16.23
C ASN A 170 0.88 17.12 -15.81
N ILE A 171 0.95 16.46 -14.63
CA ILE A 171 -0.08 15.51 -14.15
C ILE A 171 -1.30 16.23 -13.54
N ARG A 172 -1.14 17.50 -13.14
CA ARG A 172 -2.16 18.28 -12.41
C ARG A 172 -3.54 18.32 -13.08
N PRO A 173 -3.68 18.45 -14.42
CA PRO A 173 -5.00 18.42 -15.07
C PRO A 173 -5.71 17.06 -14.92
N LEU A 174 -4.97 15.96 -15.06
CA LEU A 174 -5.50 14.60 -14.92
C LEU A 174 -5.91 14.33 -13.47
N GLU A 175 -5.03 14.66 -12.54
CA GLU A 175 -5.28 14.61 -11.10
C GLU A 175 -6.56 15.37 -10.74
N THR A 176 -6.70 16.62 -11.19
CA THR A 176 -7.89 17.46 -10.93
C THR A 176 -9.17 16.77 -11.41
N ALA A 177 -9.17 16.19 -12.62
CA ALA A 177 -10.33 15.51 -13.17
C ALA A 177 -10.71 14.25 -12.36
N LEU A 178 -9.73 13.49 -11.88
CA LEU A 178 -9.99 12.28 -11.08
C LEU A 178 -10.37 12.59 -9.63
N VAL A 179 -9.81 13.64 -9.02
CA VAL A 179 -10.23 14.12 -7.68
C VAL A 179 -11.67 14.63 -7.72
N ALA A 180 -12.04 15.40 -8.74
CA ALA A 180 -13.42 15.85 -8.93
C ALA A 180 -14.39 14.65 -9.03
N ARG A 181 -13.98 13.58 -9.71
CA ARG A 181 -14.79 12.35 -9.82
C ARG A 181 -15.02 11.66 -8.47
N LEU A 182 -13.99 11.58 -7.62
CA LEU A 182 -14.15 11.05 -6.26
C LEU A 182 -15.02 11.99 -5.41
N THR A 183 -14.81 13.30 -5.54
CA THR A 183 -15.57 14.35 -4.84
C THR A 183 -17.07 14.26 -5.17
N ASP A 184 -17.43 14.04 -6.43
CA ASP A 184 -18.82 13.86 -6.86
C ASP A 184 -19.41 12.52 -6.44
N TRP A 185 -18.60 11.46 -6.39
CA TRP A 185 -19.07 10.11 -6.14
C TRP A 185 -19.27 9.81 -4.66
N LEU A 186 -18.31 10.21 -3.81
CA LEU A 186 -18.25 9.75 -2.42
C LEU A 186 -19.46 10.16 -1.56
N PRO A 187 -20.06 11.37 -1.73
CA PRO A 187 -21.31 11.72 -1.07
C PRO A 187 -22.50 10.83 -1.47
N ASN A 188 -22.46 10.26 -2.68
CA ASN A 188 -23.51 9.39 -3.21
C ASN A 188 -23.30 7.91 -2.90
N LEU A 189 -22.16 7.53 -2.29
CA LEU A 189 -21.86 6.15 -1.94
C LEU A 189 -22.63 5.75 -0.67
N THR A 190 -23.76 5.06 -0.84
CA THR A 190 -24.61 4.63 0.29
C THR A 190 -23.99 3.47 1.09
N TYR A 191 -23.31 2.55 0.41
CA TYR A 191 -22.68 1.39 1.03
C TYR A 191 -21.22 1.30 0.59
N PRO A 192 -20.28 1.05 1.52
CA PRO A 192 -18.91 0.81 1.12
C PRO A 192 -18.79 -0.56 0.46
N VAL A 193 -17.86 -0.68 -0.49
CA VAL A 193 -17.53 -1.96 -1.13
C VAL A 193 -16.37 -2.59 -0.39
N ARG A 194 -16.59 -3.78 0.19
CA ARG A 194 -15.64 -4.55 1.01
C ARG A 194 -15.05 -5.76 0.27
N SER A 195 -14.87 -5.66 -1.05
CA SER A 195 -14.19 -6.70 -1.83
C SER A 195 -12.70 -6.74 -1.49
N GLY A 196 -12.01 -7.87 -1.71
CA GLY A 196 -10.55 -7.95 -1.63
C GLY A 196 -9.86 -7.59 -2.95
N THR A 197 -10.52 -6.82 -3.81
CA THR A 197 -10.04 -6.47 -5.17
C THR A 197 -10.26 -4.98 -5.49
N HIS A 198 -10.12 -4.59 -6.76
CA HIS A 198 -10.11 -3.21 -7.25
C HIS A 198 -11.27 -2.32 -6.77
N SER A 199 -12.44 -2.87 -6.45
CA SER A 199 -13.58 -2.07 -6.01
C SER A 199 -13.52 -1.67 -4.53
N GLN A 200 -12.54 -2.16 -3.76
CA GLN A 200 -12.46 -1.93 -2.31
C GLN A 200 -12.41 -0.44 -1.96
N THR A 201 -13.42 0.02 -1.23
CA THR A 201 -13.55 1.44 -0.87
C THR A 201 -12.49 1.87 0.14
N ALA A 202 -12.25 1.08 1.19
CA ALA A 202 -11.37 1.47 2.28
C ALA A 202 -9.91 1.68 1.82
N PHE A 203 -9.36 0.74 1.04
CA PHE A 203 -8.01 0.86 0.50
C PHE A 203 -7.83 2.11 -0.36
N ALA A 204 -8.74 2.35 -1.30
CA ALA A 204 -8.64 3.51 -2.17
C ALA A 204 -8.75 4.83 -1.41
N LEU A 205 -9.64 4.91 -0.41
CA LEU A 205 -9.75 6.09 0.45
C LEU A 205 -8.51 6.31 1.33
N GLY A 206 -7.86 5.24 1.80
CA GLY A 206 -6.63 5.36 2.58
C GLY A 206 -5.52 6.04 1.79
N LEU A 207 -5.29 5.60 0.56
CA LEU A 207 -4.32 6.21 -0.34
C LEU A 207 -4.71 7.63 -0.78
N ALA A 208 -6.00 7.87 -1.01
CA ALA A 208 -6.49 9.20 -1.38
C ALA A 208 -6.38 10.20 -0.22
N LEU A 209 -6.55 9.76 1.03
CA LEU A 209 -6.32 10.56 2.23
C LEU A 209 -4.85 10.92 2.42
N ASP A 210 -3.94 9.97 2.20
CA ASP A 210 -2.49 10.22 2.25
C ASP A 210 -2.10 11.30 1.21
N TRP A 211 -2.62 11.21 -0.02
CA TRP A 211 -2.42 12.25 -1.04
C TRP A 211 -2.97 13.62 -0.62
N ALA A 212 -4.18 13.66 -0.05
CA ALA A 212 -4.83 14.91 0.34
C ALA A 212 -3.98 15.65 1.39
N ARG A 213 -3.44 14.92 2.36
CA ARG A 213 -2.57 15.47 3.41
C ARG A 213 -1.24 15.95 2.86
N ILE A 214 -0.60 15.16 2.00
CA ILE A 214 0.70 15.51 1.40
C ILE A 214 0.58 16.81 0.57
N THR A 215 -0.48 16.91 -0.24
CA THR A 215 -0.69 18.06 -1.14
C THR A 215 -1.41 19.25 -0.50
N GLY A 216 -1.80 19.13 0.78
CA GLY A 216 -2.54 20.18 1.49
C GLY A 216 -3.97 20.40 1.00
N ASN A 217 -4.62 19.39 0.39
CA ASN A 217 -6.00 19.47 -0.07
C ASN A 217 -7.00 19.25 1.07
N GLU A 218 -7.14 20.26 1.94
CA GLU A 218 -7.97 20.20 3.16
C GLU A 218 -9.45 19.88 2.89
N GLY A 219 -9.99 20.37 1.77
CA GLY A 219 -11.38 20.13 1.38
C GLY A 219 -11.65 18.67 1.03
N PHE A 220 -10.76 18.05 0.24
CA PHE A 220 -10.87 16.64 -0.08
C PHE A 220 -10.52 15.74 1.12
N GLU A 221 -9.54 16.12 1.94
CA GLU A 221 -9.25 15.43 3.20
C GLU A 221 -10.49 15.37 4.08
N SER A 222 -11.15 16.52 4.31
CA SER A 222 -12.36 16.60 5.15
C SER A 222 -13.47 15.70 4.62
N LEU A 223 -13.68 15.68 3.30
CA LEU A 223 -14.65 14.80 2.65
C LEU A 223 -14.32 13.31 2.88
N VAL A 224 -13.06 12.90 2.72
CA VAL A 224 -12.65 11.51 2.92
C VAL A 224 -12.81 11.10 4.39
N VAL A 225 -12.41 11.95 5.33
CA VAL A 225 -12.53 11.71 6.78
C VAL A 225 -14.00 11.58 7.20
N GLU A 226 -14.86 12.49 6.76
CA GLU A 226 -16.30 12.44 7.02
C GLU A 226 -16.90 11.14 6.51
N ARG A 227 -16.66 10.83 5.23
CA ARG A 227 -17.27 9.67 4.58
C ARG A 227 -16.70 8.34 5.09
N ALA A 228 -15.42 8.27 5.44
CA ALA A 228 -14.85 7.09 6.09
C ALA A 228 -15.48 6.86 7.47
N THR A 229 -15.68 7.93 8.26
CA THR A 229 -16.33 7.85 9.56
C THR A 229 -17.78 7.36 9.44
N ASP A 230 -18.53 7.88 8.47
CA ASP A 230 -19.92 7.47 8.21
C ASP A 230 -20.04 6.01 7.76
N LEU A 231 -19.14 5.57 6.87
CA LEU A 231 -19.20 4.26 6.23
C LEU A 231 -18.70 3.13 7.14
N PHE A 232 -17.70 3.41 7.99
CA PHE A 232 -16.94 2.38 8.73
C PHE A 232 -16.89 2.60 10.25
N GLY A 233 -17.19 3.80 10.75
CA GLY A 233 -17.01 4.13 12.18
C GLY A 233 -17.87 3.29 13.14
N LYS A 234 -18.96 2.70 12.64
CA LYS A 234 -19.88 1.85 13.40
C LYS A 234 -19.72 0.36 13.14
N ASP A 235 -18.79 -0.03 12.28
CA ASP A 235 -18.59 -1.44 11.94
C ASP A 235 -18.01 -2.23 13.13
N ARG A 236 -18.43 -3.48 13.24
CA ARG A 236 -18.13 -4.39 14.35
C ARG A 236 -17.95 -5.80 13.82
N ASP A 237 -17.22 -6.62 14.55
CA ASP A 237 -17.10 -8.07 14.31
C ASP A 237 -16.73 -8.45 12.86
N CYS A 238 -15.71 -7.79 12.30
CA CYS A 238 -15.26 -8.05 10.94
C CYS A 238 -14.91 -9.53 10.75
N PRO A 239 -15.49 -10.21 9.74
CA PRO A 239 -15.35 -11.65 9.58
C PRO A 239 -14.01 -12.02 8.90
N ILE A 240 -12.89 -11.68 9.53
CA ILE A 240 -11.54 -11.88 8.95
C ILE A 240 -11.24 -13.34 8.61
N HIS A 241 -11.92 -14.29 9.25
CA HIS A 241 -11.80 -15.72 8.99
C HIS A 241 -12.39 -16.17 7.64
N TYR A 242 -13.15 -15.30 6.93
CA TYR A 242 -13.59 -15.55 5.56
C TYR A 242 -12.53 -15.20 4.52
N GLU A 243 -11.47 -14.50 4.92
CA GLU A 243 -10.42 -14.09 4.01
C GLU A 243 -9.23 -15.06 3.98
N PRO A 244 -8.52 -15.19 2.84
CA PRO A 244 -8.80 -14.53 1.57
C PRO A 244 -9.80 -15.31 0.69
N SER A 245 -10.47 -14.60 -0.22
CA SER A 245 -11.07 -15.20 -1.41
C SER A 245 -9.97 -15.52 -2.43
N GLY A 246 -10.19 -16.51 -3.31
CA GLY A 246 -9.15 -17.04 -4.21
C GLY A 246 -8.58 -16.08 -5.26
N ALA A 247 -9.12 -14.86 -5.39
CA ALA A 247 -8.64 -13.83 -6.31
C ALA A 247 -8.41 -12.47 -5.60
N ASP A 248 -8.41 -12.46 -4.27
CA ASP A 248 -8.13 -11.25 -3.51
C ASP A 248 -6.65 -10.87 -3.69
N PHE A 249 -6.37 -9.58 -3.71
CA PHE A 249 -5.04 -8.98 -3.50
C PHE A 249 -5.03 -7.94 -2.36
N LEU A 250 -6.20 -7.69 -1.76
CA LEU A 250 -6.40 -6.81 -0.61
C LEU A 250 -7.18 -7.58 0.47
N SER A 251 -6.97 -7.22 1.72
CA SER A 251 -7.78 -7.70 2.85
C SER A 251 -8.95 -6.74 3.09
N PRO A 252 -10.22 -7.19 2.98
CA PRO A 252 -11.39 -6.42 3.40
C PRO A 252 -11.27 -5.80 4.80
N CYS A 253 -11.02 -6.62 5.82
CA CYS A 253 -10.96 -6.20 7.22
C CYS A 253 -9.73 -5.32 7.50
N LEU A 254 -8.54 -5.73 7.05
CA LEU A 254 -7.33 -4.95 7.33
C LEU A 254 -7.28 -3.66 6.51
N GLY A 255 -7.86 -3.62 5.31
CA GLY A 255 -7.98 -2.38 4.53
C GLY A 255 -8.86 -1.35 5.22
N GLU A 256 -9.93 -1.79 5.88
CA GLU A 256 -10.78 -0.92 6.71
C GLU A 256 -10.04 -0.42 7.95
N ALA A 257 -9.39 -1.30 8.71
CA ALA A 257 -8.61 -0.90 9.87
C ALA A 257 -7.44 0.04 9.50
N ASP A 258 -6.78 -0.20 8.35
CA ASP A 258 -5.70 0.64 7.84
C ASP A 258 -6.20 2.04 7.42
N LEU A 259 -7.42 2.16 6.87
CA LEU A 259 -8.05 3.47 6.67
C LEU A 259 -8.37 4.13 8.03
N MET A 260 -9.02 3.40 8.94
CA MET A 260 -9.53 3.99 10.18
C MET A 260 -8.42 4.47 11.11
N ARG A 261 -7.23 3.84 11.10
CA ARG A 261 -6.06 4.39 11.82
C ARG A 261 -5.59 5.76 11.32
N ARG A 262 -5.91 6.12 10.07
CA ARG A 262 -5.57 7.44 9.50
C ARG A 262 -6.62 8.48 9.85
N VAL A 263 -7.86 8.04 10.08
CA VAL A 263 -9.03 8.89 10.32
C VAL A 263 -9.18 9.22 11.81
N MET A 264 -8.94 8.24 12.68
CA MET A 264 -9.17 8.37 14.12
C MET A 264 -7.88 8.74 14.87
N PRO A 265 -7.98 9.55 15.95
CA PRO A 265 -6.92 9.65 16.94
C PRO A 265 -6.52 8.28 17.52
N PRO A 266 -5.25 8.06 17.91
CA PRO A 266 -4.76 6.75 18.34
C PRO A 266 -5.59 6.04 19.42
N ASP A 267 -6.00 6.77 20.48
CA ASP A 267 -6.79 6.17 21.58
C ASP A 267 -8.17 5.72 21.09
N LEU A 268 -8.84 6.54 20.27
CA LEU A 268 -10.15 6.19 19.69
C LEU A 268 -10.04 5.04 18.69
N PHE A 269 -8.95 5.01 17.92
CA PHE A 269 -8.67 3.90 17.01
C PHE A 269 -8.45 2.59 17.76
N ALA A 270 -7.68 2.59 18.85
CA ALA A 270 -7.41 1.38 19.63
C ALA A 270 -8.69 0.77 20.22
N ASP A 271 -9.61 1.62 20.72
CA ASP A 271 -10.92 1.23 21.22
C ASP A 271 -11.86 0.74 20.11
N TRP A 272 -11.87 1.43 18.96
CA TRP A 272 -12.65 1.03 17.79
C TRP A 272 -12.17 -0.32 17.25
N LEU A 273 -10.85 -0.50 17.10
CA LEU A 273 -10.23 -1.72 16.60
C LEU A 273 -10.59 -2.93 17.45
N SER A 274 -10.65 -2.75 18.78
CA SER A 274 -11.03 -3.83 19.71
C SER A 274 -12.48 -4.30 19.55
N GLN A 275 -13.36 -3.43 19.03
CA GLN A 275 -14.74 -3.76 18.74
C GLN A 275 -14.94 -4.22 17.29
N PHE A 276 -14.04 -3.81 16.39
CA PHE A 276 -14.11 -4.12 14.97
C PHE A 276 -13.46 -5.45 14.62
N LEU A 277 -12.29 -5.77 15.16
CA LEU A 277 -11.49 -6.92 14.77
C LEU A 277 -10.94 -7.67 15.98
N GLU A 278 -11.26 -8.96 16.06
CA GLU A 278 -10.71 -9.84 17.08
C GLU A 278 -9.25 -10.18 16.77
N ILE A 279 -8.33 -9.57 17.52
CA ILE A 279 -6.89 -9.84 17.46
C ILE A 279 -6.46 -10.50 18.77
N PRO A 280 -5.95 -11.74 18.76
CA PRO A 280 -5.53 -12.40 19.99
C PRO A 280 -4.24 -11.78 20.54
N GLU A 281 -4.07 -11.80 21.86
CA GLU A 281 -2.87 -11.26 22.54
C GLU A 281 -1.64 -12.19 22.44
N LYS A 282 -1.85 -13.45 22.04
CA LYS A 282 -0.83 -14.49 21.96
C LYS A 282 -1.20 -15.57 20.95
N GLY A 283 -0.19 -16.30 20.50
CA GLY A 283 -0.34 -17.40 19.55
C GLY A 283 -0.17 -16.94 18.11
N GLU A 284 -0.46 -17.85 17.19
CA GLU A 284 -0.47 -17.57 15.75
C GLU A 284 -1.82 -16.97 15.36
N TRP A 285 -1.77 -15.96 14.50
CA TRP A 285 -2.96 -15.28 13.97
C TRP A 285 -2.69 -14.86 12.53
N LEU A 286 -3.72 -14.95 11.69
CA LEU A 286 -3.70 -14.55 10.29
C LEU A 286 -2.48 -15.11 9.54
N VAL A 287 -2.50 -16.42 9.30
CA VAL A 287 -1.43 -17.13 8.57
C VAL A 287 -1.37 -16.64 7.12
N PRO A 288 -0.17 -16.55 6.49
CA PRO A 288 -0.03 -16.20 5.07
C PRO A 288 -0.92 -17.01 4.13
N ALA A 289 -1.44 -16.33 3.11
CA ALA A 289 -2.17 -16.97 2.04
C ALA A 289 -1.23 -17.87 1.24
N PHE A 290 -1.65 -19.10 0.98
CA PHE A 290 -0.91 -20.04 0.14
C PHE A 290 -1.25 -19.80 -1.34
N VAL A 291 -0.23 -19.66 -2.18
CA VAL A 291 -0.38 -19.44 -3.62
C VAL A 291 -0.12 -20.74 -4.36
N SER A 292 -1.18 -21.38 -4.86
CA SER A 292 -1.07 -22.70 -5.49
C SER A 292 -0.53 -22.66 -6.93
N ASP A 293 -0.75 -21.56 -7.64
CA ASP A 293 -0.32 -21.37 -9.03
C ASP A 293 -0.03 -19.88 -9.28
N ARG A 294 1.23 -19.54 -9.55
CA ARG A 294 1.67 -18.17 -9.82
C ARG A 294 1.56 -17.77 -11.30
N SER A 295 1.20 -18.72 -12.17
CA SER A 295 0.97 -18.45 -13.59
C SER A 295 -0.48 -18.02 -13.87
N ASP A 296 -1.42 -18.38 -12.98
CA ASP A 296 -2.82 -17.98 -13.08
C ASP A 296 -3.02 -16.50 -12.66
N PRO A 297 -3.71 -15.68 -13.49
CA PRO A 297 -3.85 -14.24 -13.27
C PRO A 297 -4.73 -13.87 -12.08
N HIS A 298 -5.48 -14.80 -11.49
CA HIS A 298 -6.26 -14.56 -10.28
C HIS A 298 -5.59 -15.17 -9.05
N ILE A 299 -5.04 -16.37 -9.12
CA ILE A 299 -4.42 -17.01 -7.96
C ILE A 299 -3.16 -16.26 -7.52
N VAL A 300 -2.39 -15.71 -8.45
CA VAL A 300 -1.19 -14.89 -8.15
C VAL A 300 -1.52 -13.65 -7.30
N HIS A 301 -2.77 -13.19 -7.29
CA HIS A 301 -3.22 -12.09 -6.44
C HIS A 301 -2.99 -12.37 -4.94
N LEU A 302 -2.95 -13.64 -4.53
CA LEU A 302 -2.69 -14.03 -3.14
C LEU A 302 -1.29 -13.64 -2.66
N ASP A 303 -0.28 -13.54 -3.54
CA ASP A 303 1.01 -12.93 -3.18
C ASP A 303 0.81 -11.43 -2.87
N GLY A 304 -0.07 -10.75 -3.61
CA GLY A 304 -0.50 -9.38 -3.32
C GLY A 304 -1.27 -9.23 -2.01
N VAL A 305 -2.11 -10.20 -1.62
CA VAL A 305 -2.74 -10.22 -0.28
C VAL A 305 -1.68 -10.28 0.80
N ASN A 306 -0.66 -11.13 0.65
CA ASN A 306 0.41 -11.23 1.62
C ASN A 306 1.15 -9.88 1.74
N LEU A 307 1.50 -9.24 0.63
CA LEU A 307 2.11 -7.91 0.64
C LEU A 307 1.21 -6.86 1.31
N SER A 308 -0.07 -6.82 0.94
CA SER A 308 -1.02 -5.82 1.44
C SER A 308 -1.34 -5.97 2.90
N ARG A 309 -1.56 -7.20 3.37
CA ARG A 309 -1.70 -7.50 4.79
C ARG A 309 -0.47 -7.08 5.58
N ALA A 310 0.73 -7.33 5.05
CA ALA A 310 1.95 -6.95 5.76
C ALA A 310 2.02 -5.44 6.05
N TRP A 311 1.81 -4.56 5.06
CA TRP A 311 1.88 -3.12 5.32
C TRP A 311 0.68 -2.61 6.12
N MET A 312 -0.51 -3.18 5.93
CA MET A 312 -1.70 -2.80 6.70
C MET A 312 -1.50 -3.14 8.17
N LEU A 313 -0.96 -4.32 8.48
CA LEU A 313 -0.60 -4.71 9.85
C LEU A 313 0.49 -3.82 10.44
N GLU A 314 1.53 -3.46 9.66
CA GLU A 314 2.55 -2.50 10.11
C GLU A 314 1.95 -1.12 10.41
N GLY A 315 1.00 -0.66 9.59
CA GLY A 315 0.27 0.59 9.83
C GLY A 315 -0.63 0.51 11.06
N ILE A 316 -1.38 -0.57 11.25
CA ILE A 316 -2.22 -0.78 12.43
C ILE A 316 -1.34 -0.77 13.69
N ALA A 317 -0.21 -1.49 13.67
CA ALA A 317 0.74 -1.51 14.79
C ALA A 317 1.31 -0.11 15.11
N SER A 318 1.56 0.73 14.10
CA SER A 318 2.08 2.08 14.32
C SER A 318 1.08 3.04 14.96
N ALA A 319 -0.22 2.72 14.91
CA ALA A 319 -1.28 3.51 15.54
C ALA A 319 -1.66 3.02 16.95
N LEU A 320 -1.09 1.91 17.41
CA LEU A 320 -1.29 1.38 18.76
C LEU A 320 -0.14 1.80 19.69
N SER A 321 -0.42 1.87 20.99
CA SER A 321 0.63 2.06 21.99
C SER A 321 1.71 0.97 21.84
N PRO A 322 3.01 1.29 22.01
CA PRO A 322 4.08 0.29 22.03
C PRO A 322 3.89 -0.81 23.09
N THR A 323 3.07 -0.56 24.12
CA THR A 323 2.74 -1.52 25.17
C THR A 323 1.38 -2.20 24.98
N ASP A 324 0.69 -1.97 23.86
CA ASP A 324 -0.58 -2.65 23.55
C ASP A 324 -0.34 -4.17 23.44
N PRO A 325 -1.15 -5.02 24.10
CA PRO A 325 -0.92 -6.47 24.14
C PRO A 325 -0.95 -7.14 22.76
N ARG A 326 -1.61 -6.53 21.77
CA ARG A 326 -1.71 -7.03 20.39
C ARG A 326 -0.43 -6.82 19.58
N GLN A 327 0.46 -5.92 19.99
CA GLN A 327 1.67 -5.53 19.25
C GLN A 327 2.49 -6.74 18.77
N ARG A 328 2.73 -7.71 19.66
CA ARG A 328 3.57 -8.88 19.34
C ARG A 328 2.95 -9.76 18.25
N VAL A 329 1.64 -10.03 18.34
CA VAL A 329 0.95 -10.88 17.37
C VAL A 329 0.86 -10.17 16.02
N ILE A 330 0.49 -8.89 16.01
CA ILE A 330 0.43 -8.07 14.78
C ILE A 330 1.79 -8.05 14.08
N ALA A 331 2.88 -7.79 14.83
CA ALA A 331 4.23 -7.77 14.27
C ALA A 331 4.67 -9.13 13.71
N ALA A 332 4.34 -10.23 14.40
CA ALA A 332 4.64 -11.58 13.92
C ALA A 332 3.89 -11.90 12.61
N SER A 333 2.58 -11.62 12.56
CA SER A 333 1.76 -11.80 11.35
C SER A 333 2.26 -10.93 10.20
N ALA A 334 2.59 -9.66 10.47
CA ALA A 334 3.13 -8.74 9.47
C ALA A 334 4.44 -9.27 8.87
N SER A 335 5.35 -9.78 9.71
CA SER A 335 6.62 -10.35 9.26
C SER A 335 6.43 -11.60 8.41
N ALA A 336 5.54 -12.52 8.81
CA ALA A 336 5.25 -13.74 8.05
C ALA A 336 4.63 -13.41 6.67
N HIS A 337 3.70 -12.47 6.63
CA HIS A 337 3.10 -12.00 5.38
C HIS A 337 4.11 -11.26 4.48
N ARG A 338 5.00 -10.45 5.07
CA ARG A 338 6.08 -9.76 4.35
C ARG A 338 7.01 -10.77 3.67
N GLU A 339 7.44 -11.81 4.37
CA GLU A 339 8.31 -12.85 3.82
C GLU A 339 7.63 -13.59 2.67
N ALA A 340 6.42 -14.12 2.90
CA ALA A 340 5.66 -14.87 1.89
C ALA A 340 5.35 -14.03 0.65
N GLY A 341 4.93 -12.77 0.84
CA GLY A 341 4.61 -11.86 -0.26
C GLY A 341 5.83 -11.47 -1.08
N LEU A 342 6.97 -11.17 -0.44
CA LEU A 342 8.20 -10.78 -1.14
C LEU A 342 8.86 -11.94 -1.90
N GLU A 343 8.68 -13.18 -1.43
CA GLU A 343 9.09 -14.39 -2.14
C GLU A 343 8.37 -14.53 -3.49
N GLY A 344 7.08 -14.19 -3.53
CA GLY A 344 6.25 -14.28 -4.75
C GLY A 344 6.55 -13.23 -5.82
N VAL A 345 7.33 -12.19 -5.52
CA VAL A 345 7.62 -11.11 -6.48
C VAL A 345 8.75 -11.53 -7.42
N SER A 346 8.35 -12.08 -8.58
CA SER A 346 9.24 -12.63 -9.61
C SER A 346 8.94 -12.09 -11.01
N ALA A 347 9.92 -12.18 -11.91
CA ALA A 347 9.77 -11.88 -13.33
C ALA A 347 9.17 -13.06 -14.14
N GLU A 348 9.09 -14.25 -13.55
CA GLU A 348 8.79 -15.51 -14.25
C GLU A 348 7.41 -15.52 -14.93
N HIS A 349 6.40 -14.91 -14.30
CA HIS A 349 5.04 -14.88 -14.82
C HIS A 349 4.54 -13.45 -14.93
N TYR A 350 4.17 -13.05 -16.15
CA TYR A 350 3.64 -11.71 -16.42
C TYR A 350 2.42 -11.39 -15.57
N ALA A 351 1.59 -12.39 -15.25
CA ALA A 351 0.42 -12.31 -14.39
C ALA A 351 0.69 -11.59 -13.05
N GLY A 352 1.86 -11.81 -12.42
CA GLY A 352 2.27 -11.10 -11.21
C GLY A 352 3.26 -9.97 -11.47
N SER A 353 4.20 -10.17 -12.40
CA SER A 353 5.35 -9.28 -12.57
C SER A 353 5.01 -7.86 -13.02
N HIS A 354 3.84 -7.67 -13.66
CA HIS A 354 3.40 -6.36 -14.13
C HIS A 354 2.96 -5.39 -13.01
N TRP A 355 2.66 -5.88 -11.79
CA TRP A 355 2.13 -5.04 -10.71
C TRP A 355 2.66 -5.36 -9.32
N LEU A 356 3.01 -6.61 -8.97
CA LEU A 356 3.42 -6.99 -7.61
C LEU A 356 4.64 -6.21 -7.09
N GLY A 357 5.53 -5.78 -8.00
CA GLY A 357 6.66 -4.92 -7.66
C GLY A 357 6.23 -3.62 -6.97
N SER A 358 5.06 -3.07 -7.31
CA SER A 358 4.54 -1.84 -6.70
C SER A 358 4.07 -2.09 -5.26
N PHE A 359 3.33 -3.17 -5.03
CA PHE A 359 2.90 -3.60 -3.69
C PHE A 359 4.11 -3.89 -2.79
N ALA A 360 5.11 -4.58 -3.33
CA ALA A 360 6.36 -4.85 -2.64
C ALA A 360 7.13 -3.56 -2.32
N THR A 361 7.17 -2.62 -3.27
CA THR A 361 7.80 -1.31 -3.07
C THR A 361 7.09 -0.51 -1.97
N TYR A 362 5.76 -0.49 -1.97
CA TYR A 362 4.94 0.14 -0.93
C TYR A 362 5.31 -0.39 0.46
N LEU A 363 5.43 -1.71 0.59
CA LEU A 363 5.81 -2.39 1.82
C LEU A 363 7.26 -2.11 2.27
N ILE A 364 8.26 -2.24 1.39
CA ILE A 364 9.68 -2.12 1.80
C ILE A 364 10.10 -0.69 2.10
N THR A 365 9.43 0.28 1.46
CA THR A 365 9.67 1.72 1.66
C THR A 365 8.73 2.33 2.70
N ARG A 366 7.87 1.52 3.33
CA ARG A 366 6.92 1.94 4.37
C ARG A 366 6.01 3.10 3.95
N ARG A 367 5.50 3.10 2.70
CA ARG A 367 4.56 4.15 2.23
C ARG A 367 3.31 4.16 3.12
N GLY A 368 2.80 5.34 3.45
CA GLY A 368 1.59 5.51 4.28
C GLY A 368 1.80 5.29 5.79
N ILE A 369 3.06 5.17 6.24
CA ILE A 369 3.46 5.22 7.64
C ILE A 369 4.41 6.40 7.79
N THR A 370 4.04 7.38 8.61
CA THR A 370 4.93 8.49 8.98
C THR A 370 5.87 8.02 10.09
N ASP A 371 7.18 8.23 9.93
CA ASP A 371 8.11 8.03 11.03
C ASP A 371 7.80 9.09 12.11
N SER A 372 7.39 8.63 13.29
CA SER A 372 7.08 9.45 14.48
C SER A 372 8.33 9.97 15.17
#